data_AF-A0A7G1H538-F1
#
_entry.id   AF-A0A7G1H538-F1
#
_cell.length_a   1.000
_cell.length_b   1.000
_cell.length_c   1.000
_cell.angle_alpha   90.00
_cell.angle_beta   90.00
_cell.angle_gamma   90.00
#
_symmetry.space_group_name_H-M   'P 1'
#
loop_
_entity.id
_entity.type
_entity.pdbx_description
1 polymer ?
#
loop_
_entity_poly.entity_id
_entity_poly.type
_entity_poly.pdbx_seq_one_letter_code
_entity_poly.pdbx_strand_id
1 'polypeptide(L)'
;MPVITIPKALRDKLGDEAAESFAVLLKEVEHEGRKDALVLAEERFERRLSEEVASLRVKISEVKTELEAKISEVKAELETKISEVKAELEAKISEVKVDIIKWMFIFWAGQIVVLIAILQIFFRK
;
A
#
# COMPACT_ATOMS: atom_id res chain seq x y z
N MET A 1 29.61 25.14 31.53
CA MET A 1 28.84 25.20 32.80
C MET A 1 28.61 26.67 33.10
N PRO A 2 27.38 27.09 33.44
CA PRO A 2 27.18 28.45 33.93
C PRO A 2 28.02 28.63 35.20
N VAL A 3 28.82 29.69 35.24
CA VAL A 3 29.60 30.04 36.44
C VAL A 3 28.64 30.80 37.35
N ILE A 4 28.21 30.17 38.44
CA ILE A 4 27.39 30.83 39.44
C ILE A 4 28.30 31.79 40.21
N THR A 5 28.06 33.10 40.02
CA THR A 5 28.81 34.16 40.70
C THR A 5 27.88 34.86 41.68
N ILE A 6 28.36 35.06 42.91
CA ILE A 6 27.61 35.84 43.91
C ILE A 6 27.90 37.33 43.68
N PRO A 7 26.86 38.15 43.46
CA PRO A 7 27.02 39.60 43.33
C PRO A 7 27.76 40.21 44.53
N LYS A 8 28.66 41.18 44.29
CA LYS A 8 29.43 41.87 45.35
C LYS A 8 28.54 42.37 46.50
N ALA A 9 27.40 42.98 46.20
CA ALA A 9 26.48 43.49 47.21
C ALA A 9 25.96 42.41 48.19
N LEU A 10 25.83 41.16 47.74
CA LEU A 10 25.47 40.02 48.59
C LEU A 10 26.69 39.49 49.35
N ARG A 11 27.86 39.44 48.69
CA ARG A 11 29.13 39.03 49.29
C ARG A 11 29.55 39.93 50.45
N ASP A 12 29.45 41.24 50.28
CA ASP A 12 29.79 42.25 51.30
C ASP A 12 28.90 42.16 52.56
N LYS A 13 27.65 41.70 52.39
CA LYS A 13 26.70 41.53 53.51
C LYS A 13 26.78 40.16 54.18
N LEU A 14 27.05 39.10 53.41
CA LEU A 14 27.11 37.72 53.89
C LEU A 14 28.49 37.36 54.47
N GLY A 15 29.54 38.03 54.03
CA GLY A 15 30.93 37.62 54.25
C GLY A 15 31.37 36.56 53.24
N ASP A 16 32.69 36.41 53.06
CA ASP A 16 33.27 35.56 52.01
C ASP A 16 32.91 34.08 52.16
N GLU A 17 32.99 33.54 53.37
CA GLU A 17 32.73 32.12 53.67
C GLU A 17 31.26 31.73 53.42
N ALA A 18 30.32 32.59 53.83
CA ALA A 18 28.90 32.37 53.60
C ALA A 18 28.52 32.54 52.13
N ALA A 19 29.14 33.49 51.42
CA ALA A 19 28.94 33.67 49.98
C ALA A 19 29.42 32.44 49.18
N GLU A 20 30.55 31.84 49.55
CA GLU A 20 31.04 30.61 48.93
C GLU A 20 30.13 29.41 49.20
N SER A 21 29.70 29.23 50.45
CA SER A 21 28.74 28.17 50.81
C SER A 21 27.42 28.33 50.06
N PHE A 22 26.92 29.55 49.90
CA PHE A 22 25.71 29.84 49.13
C PHE A 22 25.89 29.54 47.63
N ALA A 23 27.06 29.84 47.04
CA ALA A 23 27.36 29.49 45.66
C ALA A 23 27.36 27.97 45.43
N VAL A 24 27.87 27.20 46.39
CA VAL A 24 27.83 25.73 46.35
C VAL A 24 26.39 25.22 46.38
N LEU A 25 25.55 25.75 47.29
CA LEU A 25 24.13 25.38 47.35
C LEU A 25 23.38 25.70 46.06
N LEU A 26 23.60 26.88 45.47
CA LEU A 26 23.00 27.25 44.18
C LEU A 26 23.45 26.31 43.06
N LYS A 27 24.71 25.85 43.08
CA LYS A 27 25.23 24.90 42.11
C LYS A 27 24.59 23.51 42.26
N GLU A 28 24.36 23.07 43.49
CA GLU A 28 23.66 21.81 43.77
C GLU A 28 22.22 21.87 43.25
N VAL A 29 21.48 22.95 43.58
CA VAL A 29 20.10 23.15 43.13
C VAL A 29 20.00 23.25 41.60
N GLU A 30 20.93 23.96 40.94
CA GLU A 30 20.97 24.05 39.48
C GLU A 30 21.26 22.70 38.82
N HIS A 31 22.16 21.92 39.42
CA HIS A 31 22.53 20.60 38.94
C HIS A 31 21.39 19.58 39.12
N GLU A 32 20.72 19.61 40.27
CA GLU A 32 19.56 18.76 40.56
C GLU A 32 18.37 19.13 39.66
N GLY A 33 18.07 20.44 39.52
CA GLY A 33 17.03 20.91 38.61
C GLY A 33 17.30 20.55 37.14
N ARG A 34 18.56 20.53 36.71
CA ARG A 34 18.93 20.06 35.36
C ARG A 34 18.70 18.57 35.20
N LYS A 35 19.04 17.75 36.20
CA LYS A 35 18.78 16.31 36.19
C LYS A 35 17.29 16.02 36.09
N ASP A 36 16.47 16.68 36.91
CA ASP A 36 15.01 16.51 36.88
C ASP A 36 14.43 16.93 35.52
N ALA A 37 14.92 18.05 34.96
CA ALA A 37 14.51 18.49 33.63
C ALA A 37 14.88 17.47 32.53
N LEU A 38 16.04 16.82 32.64
CA LEU A 38 16.45 15.76 31.71
C LEU A 38 15.57 14.52 31.85
N VAL A 39 15.32 14.05 33.07
CA VAL A 39 14.44 12.90 33.34
C VAL A 39 13.05 13.16 32.78
N LEU A 40 12.45 14.32 33.07
CA LEU A 40 11.14 14.68 32.54
C LEU A 40 11.11 14.80 31.02
N ALA A 41 12.21 15.26 30.40
CA ALA A 41 12.33 15.33 28.95
C ALA A 41 12.44 13.93 28.32
N GLU A 42 13.22 13.04 28.92
CA GLU A 42 13.38 11.64 28.51
C GLU A 42 12.03 10.90 28.60
N GLU A 43 11.33 10.97 29.74
CA GLU A 43 10.03 10.33 29.92
C GLU A 43 8.99 10.84 28.89
N ARG A 44 8.95 12.16 28.65
CA ARG A 44 8.06 12.74 27.64
C ARG A 44 8.42 12.29 26.22
N PHE A 45 9.71 12.19 25.93
CA PHE A 45 10.19 11.75 24.62
C PHE A 45 9.86 10.27 24.39
N GLU A 46 10.14 9.40 25.36
CA GLU A 46 9.84 7.96 25.30
C GLU A 46 8.34 7.71 25.16
N ARG A 47 7.50 8.44 25.90
CA ARG A 47 6.05 8.35 25.78
C ARG A 47 5.57 8.72 24.38
N ARG A 48 6.01 9.89 23.87
CA ARG A 48 5.63 10.34 22.52
C ARG A 48 6.14 9.40 21.44
N LEU A 49 7.36 8.89 21.57
CA LEU A 49 7.92 7.94 20.62
C LEU A 49 7.11 6.64 20.61
N SER A 50 6.71 6.13 21.77
CA SER A 50 5.88 4.95 21.89
C SER A 50 4.48 5.15 21.28
N GLU A 51 3.86 6.31 21.51
CA GLU A 51 2.59 6.70 20.88
C GLU A 51 2.69 6.76 19.35
N GLU A 52 3.74 7.40 18.81
CA GLU A 52 3.96 7.49 17.36
C GLU A 52 4.27 6.12 16.74
N VAL A 53 5.07 5.29 17.39
CA VAL A 53 5.36 3.91 16.92
C VAL A 53 4.09 3.07 16.90
N ALA A 54 3.22 3.18 17.92
CA ALA A 54 1.95 2.48 17.95
C ALA A 54 1.02 2.98 16.83
N SER A 55 0.90 4.30 16.66
CA SER A 55 0.12 4.93 15.58
C SER A 55 0.58 4.48 14.20
N LEU A 56 1.89 4.47 13.93
CA LEU A 56 2.46 4.00 12.67
C LEU A 56 2.18 2.51 12.44
N ARG A 57 2.28 1.68 13.49
CA ARG A 57 1.97 0.24 13.38
C ARG A 57 0.52 0.01 12.97
N VAL A 58 -0.42 0.78 13.54
CA VAL A 58 -1.84 0.71 13.18
C VAL A 58 -2.04 1.13 11.72
N LYS A 59 -1.51 2.29 11.31
CA LYS A 59 -1.62 2.77 9.92
C LYS A 59 -1.03 1.79 8.90
N ILE A 60 0.11 1.18 9.20
CA ILE A 60 0.73 0.16 8.34
C ILE A 60 -0.19 -1.07 8.23
N SER A 61 -0.80 -1.51 9.33
CA SER A 61 -1.75 -2.62 9.32
C SER A 61 -2.99 -2.31 8.48
N GLU A 62 -3.55 -1.11 8.64
CA GLU A 62 -4.72 -0.65 7.87
C GLU A 62 -4.42 -0.61 6.37
N VAL A 63 -3.31 0.01 5.97
CA VAL A 63 -2.87 0.08 4.58
C VAL A 63 -2.63 -1.32 4.00
N LYS A 64 -2.03 -2.23 4.78
CA LYS A 64 -1.83 -3.62 4.35
C LYS A 64 -3.16 -4.31 4.07
N THR A 65 -4.12 -4.20 4.98
CA THR A 65 -5.46 -4.80 4.81
C THR A 65 -6.21 -4.20 3.63
N GLU A 66 -6.13 -2.88 3.43
CA GLU A 66 -6.74 -2.21 2.27
C GLU A 66 -6.13 -2.70 0.95
N LEU A 67 -4.81 -2.84 0.88
CA LEU A 67 -4.13 -3.35 -0.30
C LEU A 67 -4.47 -4.82 -0.58
N GLU A 68 -4.54 -5.67 0.45
CA GLU A 68 -4.97 -7.07 0.31
C GLU A 68 -6.40 -7.15 -0.25
N ALA A 69 -7.31 -6.31 0.25
CA ALA A 69 -8.69 -6.23 -0.25
C ALA A 69 -8.74 -5.80 -1.73
N LYS A 70 -8.03 -4.73 -2.10
CA LYS A 70 -7.98 -4.24 -3.49
C LYS A 70 -7.38 -5.26 -4.45
N ILE A 71 -6.33 -5.97 -4.02
CA ILE A 71 -5.72 -7.04 -4.82
C ILE A 71 -6.72 -8.17 -5.04
N SER A 72 -7.46 -8.57 -4.00
CA SER A 72 -8.49 -9.61 -4.12
C SER A 72 -9.63 -9.19 -5.06
N GLU A 73 -10.08 -7.94 -4.98
CA GLU A 73 -11.11 -7.38 -5.84
C GLU A 73 -10.67 -7.38 -7.31
N VAL A 74 -9.50 -6.83 -7.61
CA VAL A 74 -8.95 -6.79 -8.97
C VAL A 74 -8.75 -8.20 -9.53
N LYS A 75 -8.31 -9.16 -8.70
CA LYS A 75 -8.17 -10.55 -9.11
C LYS A 75 -9.52 -11.16 -9.52
N ALA A 76 -10.57 -10.96 -8.72
CA ALA A 76 -11.91 -11.46 -9.02
C ALA A 76 -12.50 -10.82 -10.29
N GLU A 77 -12.28 -9.51 -10.48
CA GLU A 77 -12.70 -8.81 -11.69
C GLU A 77 -11.99 -9.36 -12.94
N LEU A 78 -10.68 -9.61 -12.84
CA LEU A 78 -9.90 -10.20 -13.94
C LEU A 78 -10.34 -11.64 -14.26
N GLU A 79 -10.59 -12.48 -13.26
CA GLU A 79 -11.11 -13.84 -13.45
C GLU A 79 -12.47 -13.83 -14.18
N THR A 80 -13.34 -12.87 -13.83
CA THR A 80 -14.64 -12.67 -14.48
C THR A 80 -14.46 -12.26 -15.93
N LYS A 81 -13.66 -11.21 -16.20
CA LYS A 81 -13.38 -10.72 -17.56
C LYS A 81 -12.75 -11.79 -18.46
N ILE A 82 -11.82 -12.58 -17.92
CA ILE A 82 -11.21 -13.70 -18.66
C ILE A 82 -12.27 -14.74 -19.03
N SER A 83 -13.18 -15.07 -18.11
CA SER A 83 -14.25 -16.03 -18.35
C SER A 83 -15.24 -15.54 -19.41
N GLU A 84 -15.61 -14.27 -19.37
CA GLU A 84 -16.46 -13.61 -20.37
C GLU A 84 -15.80 -13.64 -21.76
N VAL A 85 -14.55 -13.20 -21.88
CA VAL A 85 -13.80 -13.22 -23.14
C VAL A 85 -13.68 -14.65 -23.69
N LYS A 86 -13.46 -15.65 -22.83
CA LYS A 86 -13.41 -17.05 -23.24
C LYS A 86 -14.75 -17.52 -23.81
N ALA A 87 -15.86 -17.21 -23.14
CA ALA A 87 -17.21 -17.56 -23.59
C ALA A 87 -17.55 -16.88 -24.93
N GLU A 88 -17.21 -15.59 -25.09
CA GLU A 88 -17.39 -14.88 -26.36
C GLU A 88 -16.58 -15.52 -27.49
N LEU A 89 -15.35 -15.94 -27.21
CA LEU A 89 -14.50 -16.60 -28.21
C LEU A 89 -15.04 -17.97 -28.61
N GLU A 90 -15.50 -18.78 -27.65
CA GLU A 90 -16.14 -20.07 -27.91
C GLU A 90 -17.42 -19.91 -28.75
N ALA A 91 -18.22 -18.88 -28.48
CA ALA A 91 -19.41 -18.54 -29.26
C ALA A 91 -19.06 -18.18 -30.71
N LYS A 92 -18.09 -17.26 -30.91
CA LYS A 92 -17.62 -16.86 -32.25
C LYS A 92 -17.03 -18.04 -33.04
N ILE A 93 -16.28 -18.91 -32.39
CA ILE A 93 -15.75 -20.14 -33.03
C ILE A 93 -16.91 -21.05 -33.46
N SER A 94 -17.94 -21.20 -32.64
CA SER A 94 -19.11 -22.02 -32.96
C SER A 94 -19.91 -21.45 -34.13
N GLU A 95 -20.11 -20.14 -34.17
CA GLU A 95 -20.75 -19.44 -35.28
C GLU A 95 -19.98 -19.65 -36.59
N VAL A 96 -18.66 -19.43 -36.60
CA VAL A 96 -17.81 -19.67 -37.77
C VAL A 96 -17.87 -21.12 -38.22
N LYS A 97 -17.85 -22.09 -37.30
CA LYS A 97 -18.00 -23.51 -37.64
C LYS A 97 -19.34 -23.80 -38.33
N VAL A 98 -20.43 -23.25 -37.81
CA VAL A 98 -21.77 -23.40 -38.41
C VAL A 98 -21.80 -22.81 -39.81
N ASP A 99 -21.23 -21.63 -40.01
CA ASP A 99 -21.21 -20.98 -41.32
C ASP A 99 -20.34 -21.74 -42.32
N ILE A 100 -19.18 -22.26 -41.91
CA ILE A 100 -18.37 -23.15 -42.75
C ILE A 100 -19.19 -24.38 -43.18
N ILE A 101 -19.94 -25.02 -42.27
CA ILE A 101 -20.77 -26.18 -42.60
C ILE A 101 -21.87 -25.79 -43.61
N LYS A 102 -22.54 -24.64 -43.44
CA LYS A 102 -23.53 -24.14 -44.40
C LYS A 102 -22.92 -23.96 -45.79
N TRP A 103 -21.75 -23.32 -45.87
CA TRP A 103 -21.05 -23.09 -47.14
C TRP A 103 -20.60 -24.40 -47.80
N MET A 104 -20.11 -25.35 -47.02
CA MET A 104 -19.79 -26.70 -47.52
C MET A 104 -21.03 -27.36 -48.13
N PHE A 105 -22.19 -27.28 -47.48
CA PHE A 105 -23.43 -27.87 -48.00
C PHE A 105 -23.87 -27.22 -49.31
N ILE A 106 -23.87 -25.89 -49.40
CA ILE A 106 -24.19 -25.15 -50.63
C ILE A 106 -23.24 -25.56 -51.76
N PHE A 107 -21.94 -25.63 -51.48
CA PHE A 107 -20.94 -26.07 -52.43
C PHE A 107 -21.20 -27.49 -52.93
N TRP A 108 -21.39 -28.46 -52.01
CA TRP A 108 -21.66 -29.86 -52.37
C TRP A 108 -22.96 -30.05 -53.15
N ALA A 109 -24.04 -29.36 -52.76
CA ALA A 109 -25.30 -29.39 -53.49
C ALA A 109 -25.13 -28.87 -54.93
N GLY A 110 -24.40 -27.77 -55.11
CA GLY A 110 -24.07 -27.25 -56.44
C GLY A 110 -23.28 -28.23 -57.29
N GLN A 111 -22.25 -28.88 -56.72
CA GLN A 111 -21.47 -29.92 -57.42
C GLN A 111 -22.35 -31.09 -57.88
N ILE A 112 -23.25 -31.58 -57.02
CA ILE A 112 -24.17 -32.67 -57.37
C ILE A 112 -25.09 -32.28 -58.53
N VAL A 113 -25.66 -31.06 -58.51
CA VAL A 113 -26.53 -30.57 -59.60
C VAL A 113 -25.77 -30.52 -60.93
N VAL A 114 -24.52 -30.02 -60.94
CA VAL A 114 -23.68 -29.98 -62.14
C VAL A 114 -23.38 -31.40 -62.65
N LEU A 115 -23.03 -32.33 -61.76
CA LEU A 115 -22.77 -33.73 -62.14
C LEU A 115 -24.01 -34.40 -62.74
N ILE A 116 -25.20 -34.19 -62.16
CA ILE A 116 -26.46 -34.71 -62.70
C ILE A 116 -26.73 -34.15 -64.10
N ALA A 117 -26.52 -32.84 -64.31
CA ALA A 117 -26.71 -32.22 -65.61
C ALA A 117 -25.77 -32.81 -66.67
N ILE A 118 -24.49 -33.02 -66.32
CA ILE A 118 -23.50 -33.66 -67.21
C ILE A 118 -23.91 -35.09 -67.55
N LEU A 119 -24.31 -35.89 -66.55
CA LEU A 119 -24.78 -37.27 -66.77
C LEU A 119 -26.02 -37.31 -67.68
N GLN A 120 -27.00 -36.43 -67.46
CA GLN A 120 -28.19 -36.34 -68.32
C GLN A 120 -27.84 -35.99 -69.76
N ILE A 121 -26.88 -35.10 -70.01
CA ILE A 121 -26.42 -34.78 -71.36
C ILE A 121 -25.73 -35.99 -72.02
N PHE A 122 -24.95 -36.76 -71.25
CA PHE A 122 -24.22 -37.92 -71.76
C PHE A 122 -25.16 -39.09 -72.10
N PHE A 123 -26.18 -39.37 -71.28
CA PHE A 123 -27.17 -40.43 -71.54
C PHE A 123 -28.27 -40.06 -72.55
N ARG A 124 -28.35 -38.79 -72.96
CA ARG A 124 -29.33 -38.31 -73.94
C ARG A 124 -28.74 -38.21 -75.37
N LYS A 125 -27.50 -38.67 -75.55
CA LYS A 125 -26.89 -39.03 -76.84
C LYS A 125 -26.98 -40.54 -77.03
#